data_AF-A0A3D5V056-F1
#
_entry.id   AF-A0A3D5V056-F1
#
_cell.length_a   1.000
_cell.length_b   1.000
_cell.length_c   1.000
_cell.angle_alpha   90.00
_cell.angle_beta   90.00
_cell.angle_gamma   90.00
#
_symmetry.space_group_name_H-M   'P 1'
#
loop_
_entity.id
_entity.type
_entity.pdbx_description
1 polymer ?
#
loop_
_entity_poly.entity_id
_entity_poly.type
_entity_poly.pdbx_seq_one_letter_code
_entity_poly.pdbx_strand_id
1 'polypeptide(L)' 'MTESGKNGPSSIEVALKGCCPRCGKGRLYKGFLDLAPECEVCGLDYSFADSGDGPAVFIMMIAGFIIVGLVL' A
#
# COMPACT_ATOMS: atom_id res chain seq x y z
N MET A 1 -16.43 -0.66 11.17
CA MET A 1 -15.79 0.68 11.20
C MET A 1 -15.81 1.24 12.62
N THR A 2 -15.27 0.50 13.58
CA THR A 2 -15.33 0.83 15.02
C THR A 2 -14.22 1.79 15.42
N GLU A 3 -14.64 2.95 15.93
CA GLU A 3 -14.08 3.73 17.04
C GLU A 3 -12.56 3.66 17.32
N SER A 4 -11.86 4.79 17.18
CA SER A 4 -10.67 5.07 17.99
C SER A 4 -10.53 6.57 18.25
N GLY A 5 -11.21 7.04 19.30
CA GLY A 5 -10.83 8.26 19.99
C GLY A 5 -9.51 8.01 20.75
N LYS A 6 -8.46 8.78 20.43
CA LYS A 6 -7.29 9.13 21.26
C LYS A 6 -6.21 9.78 20.37
N ASN A 7 -6.05 11.10 20.47
CA ASN A 7 -4.83 11.89 20.19
C ASN A 7 -3.72 11.22 19.33
N GLY A 8 -4.03 10.86 18.08
CA GLY A 8 -3.12 10.30 17.08
C GLY A 8 -3.42 10.90 15.71
N PRO A 9 -2.47 10.88 14.75
CA PRO A 9 -2.65 11.50 13.44
C PRO A 9 -3.88 10.91 12.74
N SER A 10 -4.69 11.75 12.07
CA SER A 10 -5.99 11.30 11.55
C SER A 10 -5.80 10.20 10.51
N SER A 11 -6.38 9.01 10.74
CA SER A 11 -6.15 7.81 9.91
C SER A 11 -6.45 8.03 8.43
N ILE A 12 -7.40 8.92 8.13
CA ILE A 12 -7.79 9.29 6.78
C ILE A 12 -6.69 10.14 6.12
N GLU A 13 -6.11 11.10 6.85
CA GLU A 13 -5.04 11.95 6.34
C GLU A 13 -3.74 11.18 6.13
N VAL A 14 -3.40 10.25 7.03
CA VAL A 14 -2.22 9.38 6.81
C VAL A 14 -2.43 8.40 5.68
N ALA A 15 -3.65 7.89 5.47
CA ALA A 15 -3.98 7.08 4.29
C ALA A 15 -3.87 7.91 3.00
N LEU A 16 -4.39 9.13 2.98
CA LEU A 16 -4.34 10.01 1.79
C LEU A 16 -2.92 10.48 1.47
N LYS A 17 -2.10 10.73 2.49
CA LYS A 17 -0.70 11.15 2.34
C LYS A 17 0.28 9.98 2.12
N GLY A 18 -0.18 8.72 2.22
CA GLY A 18 0.69 7.56 2.16
C GLY A 18 1.73 7.56 3.30
N CYS A 19 1.31 7.96 4.50
CA CYS A 19 2.14 8.02 5.68
C CYS A 19 1.83 6.86 6.64
N CYS A 20 2.78 6.57 7.54
CA CYS A 20 2.65 5.52 8.54
C CYS A 20 1.38 5.68 9.39
N PRO A 21 0.54 4.63 9.54
CA PRO A 21 -0.67 4.70 10.36
C PRO A 21 -0.39 4.86 11.87
N ARG A 22 0.84 4.54 12.31
CA ARG A 22 1.23 4.63 13.72
C ARG A 22 1.85 5.97 14.10
N CYS A 23 2.75 6.50 13.26
CA CYS A 23 3.49 7.73 13.58
C CYS A 23 3.12 8.94 12.71
N GLY A 24 2.43 8.74 11.58
CA GLY A 24 2.00 9.79 10.64
C GLY A 24 3.11 10.59 9.95
N LYS A 25 4.38 10.18 10.10
CA LYS A 25 5.55 10.91 9.57
C LYS A 25 6.39 10.09 8.59
N GLY A 26 6.48 8.77 8.77
CA GLY A 26 7.23 7.90 7.87
C GLY A 26 6.47 7.61 6.58
N ARG A 27 7.18 7.40 5.47
CA ARG A 27 6.58 6.96 4.20
C ARG A 27 6.07 5.53 4.34
N LEU A 28 4.87 5.27 3.82
CA LEU A 28 4.26 3.94 3.76
C LEU A 28 4.69 3.18 2.49
N TYR A 29 4.81 3.90 1.38
CA TYR A 29 5.22 3.36 0.09
C TYR A 29 6.65 3.78 -0.24
N LYS A 30 7.46 2.84 -0.75
CA LYS A 30 8.80 3.09 -1.29
C LYS A 30 8.74 3.43 -2.78
N GLY A 31 7.71 2.96 -3.47
CA GLY A 31 7.47 3.20 -4.89
C GLY A 31 6.01 3.54 -5.19
N PHE A 32 5.60 3.36 -6.45
CA PHE A 32 4.22 3.57 -6.88
C PHE A 32 3.31 2.38 -6.52
N LEU A 33 3.88 1.18 -6.51
CA LEU A 33 3.22 -0.09 -6.19
C LEU A 33 3.96 -0.86 -5.10
N ASP A 34 5.13 -0.39 -4.65
CA ASP A 34 5.93 -1.07 -3.63
C ASP A 34 5.69 -0.45 -2.25
N LEU A 35 5.24 -1.29 -1.33
CA LEU A 35 5.20 -0.94 0.09
C LEU A 35 6.61 -0.94 0.67
N ALA A 36 6.92 0.02 1.56
CA ALA A 36 8.17 -0.04 2.32
C ALA A 36 8.14 -1.28 3.23
N PRO A 37 9.26 -1.95 3.54
CA PRO A 37 9.27 -3.10 4.45
C PRO A 37 8.99 -2.68 5.91
N GLU A 38 9.48 -1.52 6.32
CA GLU A 38 9.29 -0.99 7.67
C GLU A 38 9.20 0.55 7.66
N CYS A 39 8.62 1.11 8.72
CA CYS A 39 8.60 2.54 8.92
C CYS A 39 9.94 3.09 9.41
N GLU A 40 10.55 4.00 8.66
CA GLU A 40 11.82 4.68 8.99
C GLU A 40 11.81 5.45 10.34
N VAL A 41 10.62 5.79 10.86
CA VAL A 41 10.46 6.63 12.06
C VAL A 41 10.07 5.82 13.30
N CYS A 42 9.23 4.80 13.15
CA CYS A 42 8.70 4.03 14.28
C CYS A 42 8.99 2.53 14.23
N GLY A 43 9.65 2.03 13.17
CA GLY A 43 9.99 0.62 13.01
C GLY A 43 8.78 -0.30 12.88
N LEU A 44 7.63 0.21 12.43
CA LEU A 44 6.46 -0.62 12.17
C LEU A 44 6.68 -1.43 10.90
N ASP A 45 6.63 -2.76 11.03
CA ASP A 45 6.74 -3.69 9.91
C ASP A 45 5.46 -3.66 9.05
N TYR A 46 5.62 -3.41 7.76
CA TYR A 46 4.52 -3.28 6.81
C TYR A 46 4.31 -4.54 5.97
N SER A 47 5.06 -5.62 6.22
CA SER A 47 4.96 -6.87 5.46
C SER A 47 3.55 -7.48 5.49
N PHE A 48 2.71 -7.10 6.46
CA PHE A 48 1.30 -7.49 6.53
C PHE A 48 0.41 -6.84 5.45
N ALA A 49 0.75 -5.66 4.97
CA ALA A 49 -0.02 -4.93 3.97
C ALA A 49 0.40 -5.26 2.52
N ASP A 50 1.54 -5.95 2.35
CA ASP A 50 2.03 -6.51 1.08
C ASP A 50 1.53 -7.95 0.86
N SER A 51 0.24 -8.19 1.04
CA SER A 51 -0.36 -9.53 0.84
C SER A 51 -0.63 -9.86 -0.64
N GLY A 52 0.01 -9.15 -1.56
CA GLY A 52 -0.17 -9.28 -3.00
C GLY A 52 -1.05 -8.15 -3.55
N ASP A 53 -0.41 -7.21 -4.24
CA ASP A 53 -1.06 -6.16 -5.02
C ASP A 53 -2.03 -6.76 -6.04
N GLY A 54 -3.28 -6.97 -5.62
CA GLY A 54 -4.40 -7.38 -6.46
C GLY A 54 -4.50 -6.57 -7.76
N PRO A 55 -4.26 -5.24 -7.76
CA PRO A 55 -4.21 -4.45 -8.98
C PRO A 55 -3.08 -4.86 -9.93
N ALA A 56 -1.88 -5.17 -9.43
CA ALA A 56 -0.75 -5.54 -10.28
C ALA A 56 -1.00 -6.88 -10.99
N VAL A 57 -1.51 -7.88 -10.26
CA VAL A 57 -1.89 -9.18 -10.84
C VAL A 57 -3.01 -9.01 -11.87
N PHE A 58 -4.00 -8.16 -11.58
CA PHE A 58 -5.11 -7.89 -12.50
C PHE A 58 -4.63 -7.27 -13.82
N ILE A 59 -3.73 -6.27 -13.75
CA ILE A 59 -3.14 -5.65 -14.95
C ILE A 59 -2.35 -6.66 -15.76
N MET A 60 -1.52 -7.48 -15.11
CA MET A 60 -0.70 -8.49 -15.79
C MET A 60 -1.55 -9.56 -16.50
N MET A 61 -2.65 -9.99 -15.88
CA MET A 61 -3.58 -10.94 -16.49
C MET A 61 -4.23 -10.38 -17.77
N ILE A 62 -4.70 -9.13 -17.73
CA ILE A 62 -5.30 -8.47 -18.90
C ILE A 62 -4.26 -8.27 -20.01
N ALA A 63 -3.08 -7.77 -19.65
CA ALA A 63 -1.98 -7.57 -20.60
C ALA A 63 -1.61 -8.88 -21.30
N GLY A 64 -1.50 -9.98 -20.55
CA GLY A 64 -1.26 -11.32 -21.09
C GLY A 64 -2.35 -11.77 -22.06
N PHE A 65 -3.62 -11.58 -21.72
CA PHE A 65 -4.75 -11.93 -22.59
C PHE A 65 -4.72 -11.17 -23.93
N ILE A 66 -4.44 -9.87 -23.89
CA ILE A 66 -4.33 -9.03 -25.10
C ILE A 66 -3.17 -9.49 -25.97
N ILE A 67 -1.99 -9.74 -25.38
CA ILE A 67 -0.80 -10.16 -26.14
C ILE A 67 -1.05 -11.51 -26.80
N VAL A 68 -1.57 -12.51 -26.08
CA VAL A 68 -1.84 -13.82 -26.66
C VAL A 68 -2.92 -13.76 -27.74
N GLY A 69 -3.98 -12.97 -27.53
CA GLY A 69 -5.05 -12.79 -28.52
C GLY A 69 -4.63 -12.03 -29.79
N LEU A 70 -3.58 -11.20 -29.73
CA LEU A 70 -3.03 -10.51 -30.90
C LEU A 70 -1.98 -11.33 -31.66
N VAL A 71 -1.32 -12.27 -30.97
CA VAL A 71 -0.25 -13.10 -31.56
C VAL A 71 -0.79 -14.35 -32.26
N LEU A 72 -1.96 -14.84 -31.85
CA LEU A 72 -2.70 -15.94 -32.51
C LEU A 72 -3.48 -15.46 -33.74
#